data_AF-A0A7H8QNE6-F1
#
_entry.id   AF-A0A7H8QNE6-F1
#
_cell.length_a   1.000
_cell.length_b   1.000
_cell.length_c   1.000
_cell.angle_alpha   90.00
_cell.angle_beta   90.00
_cell.angle_gamma   90.00
#
_symmetry.space_group_name_H-M   'P 1'
#
loop_
_entity.id
_entity.type
_entity.pdbx_description
1 polymer ?
#
loop_
_entity_poly.entity_id
_entity_poly.type
_entity_poly.pdbx_seq_one_letter_code
_entity_poly.pdbx_strand_id
1 'polypeptide(L)'
;MTQRHTAKGILDKVLEDEEIIREFLEKEHTDTVYRSPRSPGENARTAAYNAQPDNQPFNLLRLLCVRDLAIDYVHIWQRSKLQGRRYGTIDGFVQKRGLPDGITRKALKIGQKLIDLENQCGIAGVSLVLLPAWYMFEHFSEIEELARLLLSDQWDGLRSYSVSMSTVISTYQELYFLTITSS
;
A
#
# COMPACT_ATOMS: atom_id res chain seq x y z
N MET A 1 21.52 3.84 11.91
CA MET A 1 20.68 4.99 12.32
C MET A 1 19.49 5.03 11.39
N THR A 2 18.27 4.82 11.88
CA THR A 2 17.06 4.86 11.04
C THR A 2 16.68 6.33 10.85
N GLN A 3 16.71 6.83 9.61
CA GLN A 3 16.27 8.18 9.30
C GLN A 3 14.78 8.27 9.60
N ARG A 4 14.39 9.12 10.56
CA ARG A 4 12.96 9.40 10.78
C ARG A 4 12.49 10.34 9.68
N HIS A 5 11.50 9.88 8.92
CA HIS A 5 10.87 10.68 7.89
C HIS A 5 9.76 11.54 8.52
N THR A 6 9.61 12.77 8.04
CA THR A 6 8.52 13.67 8.44
C THR A 6 7.40 13.61 7.42
N ALA A 7 6.18 14.00 7.82
CA ALA A 7 5.04 14.09 6.91
C ALA A 7 5.33 14.99 5.69
N LYS A 8 5.89 16.18 5.93
CA LYS A 8 6.34 17.09 4.86
C LYS A 8 7.38 16.44 3.96
N GLY A 9 8.36 15.72 4.53
CA GLY A 9 9.41 15.05 3.76
C GLY A 9 8.87 13.97 2.82
N ILE A 10 7.81 13.26 3.20
CA ILE A 10 7.12 12.30 2.30
C ILE A 10 6.51 13.05 1.12
N LEU A 11 5.80 14.14 1.37
CA LEU A 11 5.15 14.93 0.31
C LEU A 11 6.17 15.62 -0.60
N ASP A 12 7.23 16.20 -0.03
CA ASP A 12 8.35 16.81 -0.76
C ASP A 12 8.98 15.76 -1.71
N LYS A 13 9.22 14.53 -1.22
CA LYS A 13 9.79 13.45 -2.06
C LYS A 13 8.89 13.10 -3.25
N VAL A 14 7.57 13.11 -3.06
CA VAL A 14 6.63 12.84 -4.14
C VAL A 14 6.60 13.97 -5.16
N LEU A 15 6.79 15.23 -4.74
CA LEU A 15 6.97 16.34 -5.67
C LEU A 15 8.28 16.25 -6.45
N GLU A 16 9.37 15.86 -5.81
CA GLU A 16 10.66 15.65 -6.49
C GLU A 16 10.54 14.63 -7.62
N ASP A 17 9.73 13.59 -7.42
CA ASP A 17 9.51 12.51 -8.40
C ASP A 17 8.18 12.65 -9.17
N GLU A 18 7.52 13.82 -9.13
CA GLU A 18 6.15 13.99 -9.61
C GLU A 18 6.00 13.66 -11.10
N GLU A 19 6.90 14.18 -11.93
CA GLU A 19 6.89 13.95 -13.38
C GLU A 19 7.04 12.46 -13.70
N ILE A 20 7.99 11.80 -13.03
CA ILE A 20 8.27 10.37 -13.22
C ILE A 20 7.05 9.52 -12.83
N ILE A 21 6.41 9.82 -11.70
CA ILE A 21 5.25 9.05 -11.25
C ILE A 21 4.02 9.34 -12.12
N ARG A 22 3.85 10.56 -12.62
CA ARG A 22 2.78 10.89 -13.58
C ARG A 22 2.94 10.12 -14.88
N GLU A 23 4.10 10.19 -15.52
CA GLU A 23 4.39 9.43 -16.74
C GLU A 23 4.24 7.91 -16.56
N PHE A 24 4.57 7.41 -15.37
CA PHE A 24 4.32 6.02 -15.03
C PHE A 24 2.82 5.75 -14.96
N LEU A 25 2.06 6.48 -14.15
CA LEU A 25 0.64 6.21 -13.89
C LEU A 25 -0.29 6.50 -15.08
N GLU A 26 0.15 7.30 -16.05
CA GLU A 26 -0.56 7.50 -17.33
C GLU A 26 -0.50 6.28 -18.26
N LYS A 27 0.42 5.34 -18.02
CA LYS A 27 0.53 4.09 -18.78
C LYS A 27 -0.34 2.99 -18.19
N GLU A 28 -0.81 2.09 -19.04
CA GLU A 28 -1.51 0.88 -18.60
C GLU A 28 -0.52 -0.15 -18.04
N HIS A 29 -0.78 -0.64 -16.82
CA HIS A 29 0.06 -1.64 -16.12
C HIS A 29 -0.66 -2.96 -15.86
N THR A 30 -1.78 -3.22 -16.54
CA THR A 30 -2.57 -4.45 -16.44
C THR A 30 -1.68 -5.70 -16.58
N ASP A 31 -0.80 -5.73 -17.59
CA ASP A 31 0.14 -6.83 -17.83
C ASP A 31 1.11 -7.04 -16.65
N THR A 32 1.59 -5.94 -16.05
CA THR A 32 2.49 -5.99 -14.87
C THR A 32 1.80 -6.67 -13.71
N VAL A 33 0.56 -6.28 -13.41
CA VAL A 33 -0.23 -6.84 -12.31
C VAL A 33 -0.59 -8.30 -12.59
N TYR A 34 -0.97 -8.62 -13.84
CA TYR A 34 -1.35 -9.97 -14.24
C TYR A 34 -0.17 -10.95 -14.16
N ARG A 35 1.03 -10.52 -14.56
CA ARG A 35 2.25 -11.35 -14.58
C ARG A 35 3.07 -11.23 -13.30
N SER A 36 2.42 -10.94 -12.17
CA SER A 36 3.10 -10.79 -10.87
C SER A 36 4.07 -11.96 -10.63
N PRO A 37 5.38 -11.68 -10.42
CA PRO A 37 6.37 -12.73 -10.33
C PRO A 37 6.15 -13.54 -9.05
N ARG A 38 6.26 -14.86 -9.20
CA ARG A 38 6.13 -15.82 -8.10
C ARG A 38 7.06 -17.00 -8.36
N SER A 39 7.94 -17.27 -7.41
CA SER A 39 8.77 -18.46 -7.42
C SER A 39 7.98 -19.67 -6.90
N PRO A 40 8.32 -20.90 -7.33
CA PRO A 40 7.71 -22.10 -6.78
C PRO A 40 7.82 -22.15 -5.25
N GLY A 41 6.70 -22.37 -4.57
CA GLY A 41 6.64 -22.45 -3.09
C GLY A 41 6.42 -21.12 -2.37
N GLU A 42 6.45 -19.97 -3.07
CA GLU A 42 6.10 -18.69 -2.46
C GLU A 42 4.59 -18.56 -2.24
N ASN A 43 4.20 -17.87 -1.16
CA ASN A 43 2.80 -17.52 -0.93
C ASN A 43 2.39 -16.39 -1.88
N ALA A 44 1.33 -16.62 -2.67
CA ALA A 44 0.87 -15.69 -3.71
C ALA A 44 0.62 -14.27 -3.17
N ARG A 45 0.11 -14.14 -1.94
CA ARG A 45 -0.28 -12.85 -1.35
C ARG A 45 0.91 -12.01 -0.94
N THR A 46 2.06 -12.63 -0.67
CA THR A 46 3.28 -11.95 -0.20
C THR A 46 4.42 -11.97 -1.21
N ALA A 47 4.30 -12.72 -2.30
CA ALA A 47 5.37 -12.90 -3.30
C ALA A 47 5.87 -11.54 -3.85
N ALA A 48 4.93 -10.65 -4.17
CA ALA A 48 5.24 -9.32 -4.67
C ALA A 48 6.00 -8.42 -3.68
N TYR A 49 5.92 -8.66 -2.37
CA TYR A 49 6.53 -7.78 -1.36
C TYR A 49 8.07 -7.67 -1.51
N ASN A 50 8.73 -8.78 -1.82
CA ASN A 50 10.19 -8.83 -2.01
C ASN A 50 10.59 -8.89 -3.48
N ALA A 51 9.66 -8.68 -4.41
CA ALA A 51 9.95 -8.73 -5.83
C ALA A 51 11.07 -7.74 -6.20
N GLN A 52 11.87 -8.05 -7.20
CA GLN A 52 13.01 -7.24 -7.66
C GLN A 52 12.95 -7.09 -9.18
N PRO A 53 13.54 -6.04 -9.76
CA PRO A 53 14.29 -4.94 -9.14
C PRO A 53 13.44 -3.87 -8.41
N ASP A 54 14.10 -2.91 -7.77
CA ASP A 54 13.45 -1.73 -7.19
C ASP A 54 13.16 -0.68 -8.27
N ASN A 55 11.98 -0.76 -8.89
CA ASN A 55 11.48 0.18 -9.89
C ASN A 55 9.95 0.38 -9.76
N GLN A 56 9.38 1.29 -10.55
CA GLN A 56 7.96 1.64 -10.42
C GLN A 56 6.97 0.47 -10.64
N PRO A 57 7.11 -0.37 -11.70
CA PRO A 57 6.31 -1.60 -11.84
C PRO A 57 6.33 -2.50 -10.59
N PHE A 58 7.50 -2.74 -10.01
CA PHE A 58 7.63 -3.58 -8.81
C PHE A 58 7.11 -2.87 -7.56
N ASN A 59 7.28 -1.55 -7.45
CA ASN A 59 6.67 -0.77 -6.37
C ASN A 59 5.14 -0.86 -6.43
N LEU A 60 4.54 -0.78 -7.62
CA LEU A 60 3.10 -0.98 -7.79
C LEU A 60 2.66 -2.35 -7.26
N LEU A 61 3.36 -3.43 -7.62
CA LEU A 61 3.07 -4.77 -7.11
C LEU A 61 3.22 -4.87 -5.58
N ARG A 62 4.25 -4.25 -5.01
CA ARG A 62 4.45 -4.18 -3.55
C ARG A 62 3.32 -3.42 -2.87
N LEU A 63 2.87 -2.30 -3.45
CA LEU A 63 1.74 -1.52 -2.96
C LEU A 63 0.46 -2.38 -2.93
N LEU A 64 0.14 -3.05 -4.04
CA LEU A 64 -1.05 -3.91 -4.15
C LEU A 64 -1.00 -5.08 -3.15
N CYS A 65 0.19 -5.65 -2.93
CA CYS A 65 0.45 -6.66 -1.92
C CYS A 65 0.18 -6.16 -0.49
N VAL A 66 0.75 -5.03 -0.10
CA VAL A 66 0.53 -4.50 1.26
C VAL A 66 -0.91 -4.05 1.47
N ARG A 67 -1.56 -3.49 0.44
CA ARG A 67 -2.99 -3.13 0.48
C ARG A 67 -3.87 -4.37 0.63
N ASP A 68 -3.67 -5.43 -0.16
CA ASP A 68 -4.47 -6.67 -0.06
C ASP A 68 -4.45 -7.23 1.37
N LEU A 69 -3.26 -7.32 1.96
CA LEU A 69 -3.09 -7.81 3.32
C LEU A 69 -3.78 -6.90 4.35
N ALA A 70 -3.64 -5.58 4.20
CA ALA A 70 -4.26 -4.61 5.10
C ALA A 70 -5.79 -4.59 4.99
N ILE A 71 -6.33 -4.68 3.78
CA ILE A 71 -7.78 -4.78 3.53
C ILE A 71 -8.35 -6.02 4.19
N ASP A 72 -7.75 -7.19 3.99
CA ASP A 72 -8.19 -8.44 4.64
C ASP A 72 -8.12 -8.29 6.17
N TYR A 73 -7.01 -7.77 6.68
CA TYR A 73 -6.83 -7.61 8.11
C TYR A 73 -7.85 -6.64 8.74
N VAL A 74 -8.05 -5.45 8.15
CA VAL A 74 -8.94 -4.41 8.70
C VAL A 74 -10.42 -4.76 8.46
N HIS A 75 -10.79 -5.14 7.24
CA HIS A 75 -12.20 -5.28 6.86
C HIS A 75 -12.76 -6.67 7.09
N ILE A 76 -11.95 -7.73 7.04
CA ILE A 76 -12.45 -9.10 7.21
C ILE A 76 -12.10 -9.60 8.60
N TRP A 77 -10.82 -9.58 8.97
CA TRP A 77 -10.35 -10.14 10.23
C TRP A 77 -10.81 -9.34 11.45
N GLN A 78 -10.55 -8.02 11.48
CA GLN A 78 -10.89 -7.20 12.64
C GLN A 78 -12.41 -7.02 12.79
N ARG A 79 -13.17 -6.85 11.70
CA ARG A 79 -14.64 -6.78 11.76
C ARG A 79 -15.27 -8.08 12.26
N SER A 80 -14.73 -9.25 11.87
CA SER A 80 -15.19 -10.54 12.41
C SER A 80 -14.92 -10.68 13.92
N LYS A 81 -14.00 -9.88 14.49
CA LYS A 81 -13.62 -9.87 15.91
C LYS A 81 -14.29 -8.77 16.73
N LEU A 82 -15.39 -8.18 16.27
CA LEU A 82 -16.27 -7.33 17.08
C LEU A 82 -16.85 -8.04 18.34
N GLN A 83 -16.52 -9.31 18.60
CA GLN A 83 -16.84 -10.04 19.84
C GLN A 83 -15.73 -10.08 20.91
N GLY A 84 -14.57 -9.44 20.73
CA GLY A 84 -13.62 -9.34 21.83
C GLY A 84 -12.22 -8.91 21.42
N ARG A 85 -11.80 -7.73 21.90
CA ARG A 85 -10.42 -7.26 21.86
C ARG A 85 -9.54 -8.19 22.70
N ARG A 86 -9.01 -9.25 22.10
CA ARG A 86 -7.86 -10.00 22.64
C ARG A 86 -6.62 -9.63 21.83
N TYR A 87 -5.68 -9.02 22.55
CA TYR A 87 -4.28 -8.88 22.15
C TYR A 87 -3.75 -10.22 21.63
N GLY A 88 -3.18 -10.19 20.41
CA GLY A 88 -2.78 -11.37 19.62
C GLY A 88 -3.30 -11.33 18.16
N THR A 89 -3.48 -10.14 17.59
CA THR A 89 -4.33 -9.96 16.38
C THR A 89 -3.62 -10.26 15.07
N ILE A 90 -2.34 -9.91 14.92
CA ILE A 90 -1.56 -10.17 13.69
C ILE A 90 -1.12 -11.64 13.65
N ASP A 91 -0.61 -12.20 14.74
CA ASP A 91 -0.14 -13.58 14.84
C ASP A 91 -1.26 -14.57 14.48
N GLY A 92 -2.44 -14.38 15.07
CA GLY A 92 -3.61 -15.19 14.75
C GLY A 92 -4.09 -15.00 13.31
N PHE A 93 -3.93 -13.81 12.74
CA PHE A 93 -4.25 -13.54 11.34
C PHE A 93 -3.28 -14.30 10.41
N VAL A 94 -1.98 -14.15 10.65
CA VAL A 94 -0.90 -14.81 9.90
C VAL A 94 -1.10 -16.33 9.94
N GLN A 95 -1.30 -16.90 11.12
CA GLN A 95 -1.49 -18.34 11.29
C GLN A 95 -2.76 -18.84 10.59
N LYS A 96 -3.90 -18.15 10.79
CA LYS A 96 -5.18 -18.58 10.19
C LYS A 96 -5.20 -18.41 8.67
N ARG A 97 -4.43 -17.48 8.12
CA ARG A 97 -4.30 -17.27 6.67
C ARG A 97 -3.14 -18.06 6.04
N GLY A 98 -2.36 -18.82 6.82
CA GLY A 98 -1.22 -19.58 6.32
C GLY A 98 -0.13 -18.70 5.70
N LEU A 99 0.10 -17.51 6.25
CA LEU A 99 0.99 -16.50 5.69
C LEU A 99 2.41 -16.60 6.31
N PRO A 100 3.46 -16.21 5.56
CA PRO A 100 4.82 -16.16 6.10
C PRO A 100 4.98 -15.01 7.09
N ASP A 101 5.26 -15.33 8.36
CA ASP A 101 5.16 -14.40 9.49
C ASP A 101 5.99 -13.11 9.33
N GLY A 102 7.30 -13.22 9.11
CA GLY A 102 8.20 -12.06 9.10
C GLY A 102 7.86 -11.03 8.02
N ILE A 103 7.62 -11.49 6.78
CA ILE A 103 7.28 -10.64 5.64
C ILE A 103 5.89 -10.03 5.84
N THR A 104 4.91 -10.84 6.24
CA THR A 104 3.53 -10.40 6.42
C THR A 104 3.40 -9.29 7.45
N ARG A 105 4.13 -9.38 8.58
CA ARG A 105 4.11 -8.32 9.60
C ARG A 105 4.63 -6.98 9.09
N LYS A 106 5.69 -6.99 8.29
CA LYS A 106 6.24 -5.76 7.70
C LYS A 106 5.27 -5.17 6.68
N ALA A 107 4.77 -6.01 5.78
CA ALA A 107 3.78 -5.64 4.79
C ALA A 107 2.52 -5.05 5.42
N LEU A 108 1.97 -5.68 6.46
CA LEU A 108 0.80 -5.19 7.19
C LEU A 108 1.05 -3.82 7.84
N LYS A 109 2.22 -3.60 8.46
CA LYS A 109 2.53 -2.29 9.08
C LYS A 109 2.51 -1.16 8.07
N ILE A 110 3.01 -1.38 6.85
CA ILE A 110 2.99 -0.39 5.78
C ILE A 110 1.57 -0.24 5.23
N GLY A 111 0.92 -1.36 4.90
CA GLY A 111 -0.42 -1.36 4.33
C GLY A 111 -1.46 -0.70 5.24
N GLN A 112 -1.43 -0.96 6.54
CA GLN A 112 -2.33 -0.33 7.50
C GLN A 112 -2.16 1.19 7.53
N LYS A 113 -0.93 1.70 7.51
CA LYS A 113 -0.66 3.14 7.46
C LYS A 113 -1.22 3.79 6.19
N LEU A 114 -1.09 3.10 5.05
CA LEU A 114 -1.64 3.58 3.78
C LEU A 114 -3.17 3.58 3.79
N ILE A 115 -3.80 2.51 4.29
CA ILE A 115 -5.26 2.45 4.45
C ILE A 115 -5.76 3.50 5.44
N ASP A 116 -5.08 3.71 6.56
CA ASP A 116 -5.41 4.75 7.54
C ASP A 116 -5.32 6.14 6.91
N LEU A 117 -4.28 6.40 6.13
CA LEU A 117 -4.11 7.67 5.40
C LEU A 117 -5.25 7.89 4.40
N GLU A 118 -5.57 6.89 3.57
CA GLU A 118 -6.66 6.98 2.61
C GLU A 118 -8.01 7.23 3.29
N ASN A 119 -8.27 6.56 4.42
CA ASN A 119 -9.49 6.73 5.20
C ASN A 119 -9.57 8.15 5.80
N GLN A 120 -8.46 8.68 6.31
CA GLN A 120 -8.42 10.03 6.88
C GLN A 120 -8.57 11.12 5.81
N CYS A 121 -8.01 10.89 4.62
CA CYS A 121 -8.18 11.81 3.49
C CYS A 121 -9.52 11.65 2.77
N GLY A 122 -10.17 10.48 2.88
CA GLY A 122 -11.32 10.11 2.06
C GLY A 122 -10.97 9.86 0.59
N ILE A 123 -9.70 9.55 0.27
CA ILE A 123 -9.18 9.46 -1.10
C ILE A 123 -8.35 8.17 -1.24
N ALA A 124 -8.89 7.15 -1.91
CA ALA A 124 -8.22 5.86 -2.07
C ALA A 124 -6.94 5.94 -2.91
N GLY A 125 -6.87 6.85 -3.89
CA GLY A 125 -5.72 7.00 -4.79
C GLY A 125 -4.48 7.60 -4.14
N VAL A 126 -4.55 8.05 -2.87
CA VAL A 126 -3.39 8.64 -2.17
C VAL A 126 -2.23 7.66 -2.09
N SER A 127 -2.49 6.38 -1.76
CA SER A 127 -1.41 5.40 -1.67
C SER A 127 -0.68 5.16 -2.99
N LEU A 128 -1.38 5.32 -4.13
CA LEU A 128 -0.81 5.20 -5.46
C LEU A 128 0.03 6.41 -5.85
N VAL A 129 -0.41 7.62 -5.51
CA VAL A 129 0.37 8.85 -5.76
C VAL A 129 1.62 8.91 -4.88
N LEU A 130 1.55 8.39 -3.65
CA LEU A 130 2.69 8.33 -2.74
C LEU A 130 3.66 7.17 -3.01
N LEU A 131 3.49 6.45 -4.13
CA LEU A 131 4.33 5.32 -4.51
C LEU A 131 5.85 5.62 -4.48
N PRO A 132 6.34 6.80 -4.94
CA PRO A 132 7.77 7.10 -4.87
C PRO A 132 8.33 7.13 -3.44
N ALA A 133 7.48 7.44 -2.46
CA ALA A 133 7.85 7.54 -1.04
C ALA A 133 7.43 6.30 -0.22
N TRP A 134 7.00 5.21 -0.86
CA TRP A 134 6.42 4.05 -0.14
C TRP A 134 7.36 3.47 0.93
N TYR A 135 8.67 3.43 0.64
CA TYR A 135 9.70 2.91 1.57
C TYR A 135 9.77 3.73 2.87
N MET A 136 9.41 5.01 2.84
CA MET A 136 9.42 5.90 4.00
C MET A 136 8.36 5.48 5.04
N PHE A 137 7.32 4.75 4.62
CA PHE A 137 6.24 4.30 5.50
C PHE A 137 6.65 3.19 6.48
N GLU A 138 7.77 2.50 6.29
CA GLU A 138 8.17 1.41 7.22
C GLU A 138 8.30 1.93 8.66
N HIS A 139 8.90 3.12 8.83
CA HIS A 139 9.17 3.73 10.13
C HIS A 139 8.38 5.01 10.42
N PHE A 140 7.54 5.46 9.49
CA PHE A 140 6.69 6.64 9.68
C PHE A 140 5.54 6.39 10.66
N SER A 141 5.17 7.37 11.48
CA SER A 141 4.09 7.26 12.47
C SER A 141 3.07 8.39 12.45
N GLU A 142 3.35 9.51 11.78
CA GLU A 142 2.54 10.74 11.85
C GLU A 142 1.46 10.78 10.75
N ILE A 143 0.63 9.73 10.65
CA ILE A 143 -0.36 9.59 9.57
C ILE A 143 -1.38 10.74 9.58
N GLU A 144 -1.83 11.18 10.76
CA GLU A 144 -2.75 12.30 10.92
C GLU A 144 -2.17 13.61 10.39
N GLU A 145 -0.90 13.85 10.65
CA GLU A 145 -0.20 15.04 10.16
C GLU A 145 -0.02 14.99 8.64
N LEU A 146 0.31 13.82 8.09
CA LEU A 146 0.41 13.62 6.65
C LEU A 146 -0.93 13.86 5.94
N ALA A 147 -2.03 13.34 6.50
CA ALA A 147 -3.38 13.58 6.01
C ALA A 147 -3.72 15.08 6.05
N ARG A 148 -3.45 15.74 7.18
CA ARG A 148 -3.69 17.17 7.38
C ARG A 148 -2.92 18.03 6.36
N LEU A 149 -1.64 17.73 6.14
CA LEU A 149 -0.82 18.45 5.17
C LEU A 149 -1.33 18.21 3.74
N LEU A 150 -1.59 16.97 3.34
CA LEU A 150 -2.10 16.63 2.01
C LEU A 150 -3.44 17.33 1.71
N LEU A 151 -4.28 17.55 2.73
CA LEU A 151 -5.56 18.24 2.61
C LEU A 151 -5.44 19.78 2.66
N SER A 152 -4.24 20.35 2.82
CA SER A 152 -4.04 21.80 2.77
C SER A 152 -3.85 22.32 1.35
N ASP A 153 -4.07 23.61 1.14
CA ASP A 153 -3.99 24.26 -0.19
C ASP A 153 -2.61 24.17 -0.83
N GLN A 154 -1.55 24.05 -0.02
CA GLN A 154 -0.18 23.90 -0.53
C GLN A 154 0.00 22.65 -1.40
N TRP A 155 -0.81 21.61 -1.18
CA TRP A 155 -0.66 20.30 -1.83
C TRP A 155 -1.85 19.96 -2.72
N ASP A 156 -2.62 20.97 -3.16
CA ASP A 156 -3.84 20.78 -3.94
C ASP A 156 -3.61 20.00 -5.24
N GLY A 157 -2.46 20.21 -5.90
CA GLY A 157 -2.08 19.45 -7.10
C GLY A 157 -1.97 17.94 -6.85
N LEU A 158 -1.27 17.54 -5.78
CA LEU A 158 -1.15 16.13 -5.38
C LEU A 158 -2.48 15.56 -4.91
N ARG A 159 -3.27 16.35 -4.15
CA ARG A 159 -4.60 15.97 -3.69
C ARG A 159 -5.53 15.69 -4.87
N SER A 160 -5.63 16.62 -5.81
CA SER A 160 -6.46 16.51 -7.02
C SER A 160 -6.03 15.31 -7.87
N TYR A 161 -4.72 15.10 -8.01
CA TYR A 161 -4.22 13.93 -8.73
C TYR A 161 -4.57 12.62 -8.02
N SER A 162 -4.45 12.57 -6.70
CA SER A 162 -4.85 11.40 -5.89
C SER A 162 -6.32 11.05 -6.06
N VAL A 163 -7.20 12.05 -6.17
CA VAL A 163 -8.62 11.83 -6.49
C VAL A 163 -8.76 11.12 -7.83
N SER A 164 -8.11 11.63 -8.89
CA SER A 164 -8.17 11.01 -10.23
C SER A 164 -7.64 9.57 -10.27
N MET A 165 -6.70 9.24 -9.40
CA MET A 165 -6.09 7.90 -9.32
C MET A 165 -6.90 6.90 -8.49
N SER A 166 -7.98 7.31 -7.83
CA SER A 166 -8.76 6.44 -6.93
C SER A 166 -9.41 5.26 -7.66
N THR A 167 -9.89 5.47 -8.88
CA THR A 167 -10.42 4.39 -9.72
C THR A 167 -9.31 3.45 -10.18
N VAL A 168 -8.16 4.00 -10.59
CA VAL A 168 -7.01 3.24 -11.08
C VAL A 168 -6.50 2.26 -10.03
N ILE A 169 -6.26 2.72 -8.79
CA ILE A 169 -5.79 1.84 -7.72
C ILE A 169 -6.81 0.75 -7.38
N SER A 170 -8.11 1.07 -7.46
CA SER A 170 -9.18 0.09 -7.20
C SER A 170 -9.19 -1.01 -8.25
N THR A 171 -9.11 -0.65 -9.54
CA THR A 171 -9.02 -1.61 -10.65
C THR A 171 -7.79 -2.50 -10.54
N TYR A 172 -6.61 -1.93 -10.24
CA TYR A 172 -5.41 -2.74 -10.04
C TYR A 172 -5.49 -3.63 -8.81
N GLN A 173 -6.16 -3.20 -7.74
CA GLN A 173 -6.37 -4.02 -6.55
C GLN A 173 -7.28 -5.21 -6.82
N GLU A 174 -8.36 -5.02 -7.59
CA GLU A 174 -9.24 -6.11 -8.03
C GLU A 174 -8.50 -7.11 -8.91
N LEU A 175 -7.72 -6.62 -9.87
CA LEU A 175 -6.91 -7.47 -10.74
C LEU A 175 -5.87 -8.27 -9.95
N TYR A 176 -5.17 -7.63 -9.01
CA TYR A 176 -4.23 -8.31 -8.12
C TYR A 176 -4.91 -9.38 -7.25
N PHE A 177 -6.12 -9.10 -6.75
CA PHE A 177 -6.88 -10.09 -6.00
C PHE A 177 -7.23 -11.33 -6.84
N LEU A 178 -7.60 -11.13 -8.11
CA LEU A 178 -7.89 -12.24 -9.03
C LEU A 178 -6.65 -13.10 -9.31
N THR A 179 -5.46 -12.50 -9.44
CA THR A 179 -4.23 -13.25 -9.71
C THR A 179 -3.80 -14.10 -8.52
N ILE A 180 -3.92 -13.58 -7.29
CA ILE A 180 -3.49 -14.31 -6.08
C ILE A 180 -4.50 -15.37 -5.60
N THR A 181 -5.76 -15.31 -6.05
CA THR A 181 -6.82 -16.28 -5.68
C THR A 181 -7.06 -17.38 -6.71
N SER A 182 -6.67 -17.16 -7.97
CA SER A 182 -6.79 -18.16 -9.04
C SER A 182 -5.64 -19.19 -9.06
N SER A 183 -4.79 -19.19 -8.03
CA SER A 183 -3.58 -20.03 -7.88
C SER A 183 -3.71 -21.06 -6.79
#